data_AF-A0A2M7YBM6-F1
#
_entry.id   AF-A0A2M7YBM6-F1
#
_cell.length_a   1.000
_cell.length_b   1.000
_cell.length_c   1.000
_cell.angle_alpha   90.00
_cell.angle_beta   90.00
_cell.angle_gamma   90.00
#
_symmetry.space_group_name_H-M   'P 1'
#
loop_
_entity.id
_entity.type
_entity.pdbx_description
1 polymer ?
#
loop_
_entity_poly.entity_id
_entity_poly.type
_entity_poly.pdbx_seq_one_letter_code
_entity_poly.pdbx_strand_id
1 'polypeptide(L)'
;MFSISSRLLSAVALGALAFAAQPVSAATIVGWNLANVVPGPDVAPGATGASVIYDRDVTSGVAGAITNGRVSYTAPEANSPGLKVVNGAFSAGGQNTTGCIMASSTATCDSPFQSGKRFKNQVTGFEPVDFVFDVDPNGVQESPGDPYQVFHRLVNLTGSDLKGFTISLGTGVGSNFVASASGDGLSFSSTFQFGPSNVNVNSQFPFGLFGDAAGNPNFNLDGFFAAERSGFNMVFGEDLLSSNGLYGPYEGIFGPWMSQDAVPTGAFWDFDSNPETDDLLLAWLNADGLWELRRDVVGGVAQTLDTAELFATYAELLDHLDLEVAALLGQDVIEDLANLNVNYAIALDGFADSSFTLRVDVAPVPLPAAAPLLLAAFGGAALFGRRRRCAA
;
A
#
# COMPACT_ATOMS: atom_id res chain seq x y z
N MET A 1 22.73 93.86 8.47
CA MET A 1 23.69 93.47 7.41
C MET A 1 24.44 92.26 7.93
N PHE A 2 24.43 91.16 7.18
CA PHE A 2 24.89 89.77 7.51
C PHE A 2 24.05 88.98 8.54
N SER A 3 23.83 87.66 8.46
CA SER A 3 23.64 86.65 7.38
C SER A 3 23.74 85.24 8.01
N ILE A 4 22.70 84.42 7.82
CA ILE A 4 22.67 82.96 7.53
C ILE A 4 23.30 81.97 8.55
N SER A 5 22.50 81.03 9.08
CA SER A 5 22.44 79.64 8.59
C SER A 5 21.60 78.73 9.50
N SER A 6 20.42 78.29 9.03
CA SER A 6 19.68 77.17 9.61
C SER A 6 19.54 76.07 8.56
N ARG A 7 20.05 74.87 8.91
CA ARG A 7 20.10 73.68 8.06
C ARG A 7 18.70 73.06 7.95
N LEU A 8 18.21 72.87 6.73
CA LEU A 8 17.11 71.95 6.44
C LEU A 8 17.64 70.51 6.43
N LEU A 9 17.04 69.65 7.25
CA LEU A 9 17.13 68.19 7.13
C LEU A 9 15.98 67.71 6.24
N SER A 10 16.31 67.11 5.10
CA SER A 10 15.40 66.34 4.26
C SER A 10 15.21 64.94 4.87
N ALA A 11 14.00 64.60 5.27
CA ALA A 11 13.62 63.23 5.60
C ALA A 11 13.12 62.52 4.34
N VAL A 12 13.87 61.54 3.86
CA VAL A 12 13.44 60.60 2.82
C VAL A 12 12.70 59.46 3.51
N ALA A 13 11.39 59.39 3.34
CA ALA A 13 10.59 58.25 3.76
C ALA A 13 10.74 57.12 2.72
N LEU A 14 11.54 56.10 3.04
CA LEU A 14 11.55 54.83 2.32
C LEU A 14 10.27 54.07 2.74
N GLY A 15 9.25 54.09 1.88
CA GLY A 15 8.09 53.22 2.03
C GLY A 15 8.49 51.78 1.70
N ALA A 16 8.56 50.93 2.73
CA ALA A 16 8.63 49.49 2.56
C ALA A 16 7.27 48.99 2.05
N LEU A 17 7.14 48.82 0.73
CA LEU A 17 6.07 48.05 0.13
C LEU A 17 6.28 46.58 0.53
N ALA A 18 5.55 46.14 1.56
CA ALA A 18 5.36 44.72 1.83
C ALA A 18 4.60 44.12 0.65
N PHE A 19 5.32 43.49 -0.28
CA PHE A 19 4.72 42.58 -1.25
C PHE A 19 4.19 41.39 -0.44
N ALA A 20 2.90 41.41 -0.10
CA ALA A 20 2.20 40.20 0.29
C ALA A 20 2.29 39.24 -0.89
N ALA A 21 2.97 38.10 -0.72
CA ALA A 21 2.99 37.04 -1.71
C ALA A 21 1.53 36.69 -2.02
N GLN A 22 1.10 36.95 -3.26
CA GLN A 22 -0.21 36.51 -3.71
C GLN A 22 -0.19 34.97 -3.73
N PRO A 23 -1.24 34.30 -3.22
CA PRO A 23 -1.34 32.85 -3.37
C PRO A 23 -1.26 32.52 -4.87
N VAL A 24 -0.37 31.60 -5.24
CA VAL A 24 -0.27 31.11 -6.61
C VAL A 24 -1.34 30.03 -6.76
N SER A 25 -2.21 30.20 -7.75
CA SER A 25 -3.19 29.19 -8.14
C SER A 25 -2.45 27.94 -8.64
N ALA A 26 -2.77 26.78 -8.07
CA ALA A 26 -2.19 25.49 -8.45
C ALA A 26 -3.25 24.40 -8.30
N ALA A 27 -3.21 23.40 -9.17
CA ALA A 27 -4.21 22.34 -9.19
C ALA A 27 -4.21 21.54 -7.88
N THR A 28 -5.34 21.45 -7.18
CA THR A 28 -5.46 20.71 -5.92
C THR A 28 -6.31 19.46 -6.08
N ILE A 29 -5.95 18.38 -5.40
CA ILE A 29 -6.83 17.22 -5.30
C ILE A 29 -7.96 17.57 -4.31
N VAL A 30 -9.19 17.54 -4.79
CA VAL A 30 -10.40 17.85 -4.01
C VAL A 30 -10.78 16.64 -3.15
N GLY A 31 -10.75 15.45 -3.73
CA GLY A 31 -11.18 14.23 -3.05
C GLY A 31 -11.13 13.01 -3.94
N TRP A 32 -11.48 11.87 -3.36
CA TRP A 32 -11.70 10.63 -4.11
C TRP A 32 -13.08 10.69 -4.74
N ASN A 33 -13.13 10.61 -6.08
CA ASN A 33 -14.36 10.54 -6.83
C ASN A 33 -14.97 9.14 -6.68
N LEU A 34 -16.23 9.08 -6.25
CA LEU A 34 -16.94 7.83 -5.96
C LEU A 34 -17.87 7.38 -7.09
N ALA A 35 -17.81 8.00 -8.28
CA ALA A 35 -18.71 7.68 -9.38
C ALA A 35 -18.57 6.22 -9.85
N ASN A 36 -17.35 5.67 -9.86
CA ASN A 36 -17.10 4.25 -10.15
C ASN A 36 -16.99 3.38 -8.88
N VAL A 37 -17.48 3.86 -7.73
CA VAL A 37 -17.30 3.19 -6.44
C VAL A 37 -18.66 2.97 -5.79
N VAL A 38 -18.84 1.79 -5.18
CA VAL A 38 -19.92 1.57 -4.21
C VAL A 38 -19.29 1.58 -2.82
N PRO A 39 -19.44 2.67 -2.04
CA PRO A 39 -18.91 2.74 -0.68
C PRO A 39 -19.52 1.66 0.20
N GLY A 40 -18.69 1.02 1.02
CA GLY A 40 -19.19 0.14 2.06
C GLY A 40 -19.86 0.92 3.19
N PRO A 41 -20.65 0.27 4.06
CA PRO A 41 -21.24 0.93 5.23
C PRO A 41 -20.18 1.23 6.29
N ASP A 42 -20.49 2.11 7.23
CA ASP A 42 -19.75 2.18 8.48
C ASP A 42 -19.87 0.84 9.23
N VAL A 43 -18.78 0.43 9.86
CA VAL A 43 -18.66 -0.85 10.56
C VAL A 43 -18.33 -0.62 12.03
N ALA A 44 -18.69 -1.58 12.89
CA ALA A 44 -18.36 -1.52 14.30
C ALA A 44 -16.83 -1.60 14.52
N PRO A 45 -16.29 -1.11 15.65
CA PRO A 45 -14.88 -1.31 15.99
C PRO A 45 -14.47 -2.80 15.92
N GLY A 46 -13.32 -3.07 15.32
CA GLY A 46 -12.81 -4.41 15.03
C GLY A 46 -13.41 -5.10 13.79
N ALA A 47 -14.51 -4.57 13.22
CA ALA A 47 -15.09 -5.14 12.01
C ALA A 47 -14.48 -4.52 10.74
N THR A 48 -14.36 -5.33 9.69
CA THR A 48 -13.83 -4.91 8.38
C THR A 48 -14.96 -4.66 7.38
N GLY A 49 -14.96 -3.47 6.78
CA GLY A 49 -15.78 -3.10 5.63
C GLY A 49 -14.95 -2.99 4.34
N ALA A 50 -15.62 -2.78 3.21
CA ALA A 50 -14.95 -2.52 1.95
C ALA A 50 -15.79 -1.68 0.98
N SER A 51 -15.13 -0.77 0.26
CA SER A 51 -15.70 -0.02 -0.86
C SER A 51 -15.26 -0.65 -2.17
N VAL A 52 -16.21 -1.04 -3.02
CA VAL A 52 -15.97 -1.81 -4.24
C VAL A 52 -15.75 -0.87 -5.42
N ILE A 53 -14.70 -1.09 -6.21
CA ILE A 53 -14.30 -0.23 -7.33
C ILE A 53 -14.63 -0.92 -8.65
N TYR A 54 -15.38 -0.24 -9.50
CA TYR A 54 -15.86 -0.75 -10.78
C TYR A 54 -15.13 -0.14 -11.98
N ASP A 55 -15.19 -0.85 -13.11
CA ASP A 55 -14.63 -0.47 -14.40
C ASP A 55 -15.36 0.68 -15.12
N ARG A 56 -16.40 1.26 -14.50
CA ARG A 56 -17.27 2.30 -15.08
C ARG A 56 -18.02 3.05 -13.98
N ASP A 57 -18.65 4.17 -14.36
CA ASP A 57 -19.61 4.87 -13.51
C ASP A 57 -20.78 3.94 -13.12
N VAL A 58 -21.05 3.85 -11.82
CA VAL A 58 -22.09 3.03 -11.20
C VAL A 58 -23.09 3.85 -10.38
N THR A 59 -23.12 5.17 -10.55
CA THR A 59 -24.08 6.06 -9.88
C THR A 59 -25.55 5.71 -10.21
N SER A 60 -25.80 5.14 -11.39
CA SER A 60 -27.11 4.62 -11.80
C SER A 60 -27.32 3.12 -11.52
N GLY A 61 -26.41 2.48 -10.76
CA GLY A 61 -26.41 1.05 -10.45
C GLY A 61 -25.29 0.27 -11.14
N VAL A 62 -25.07 -0.96 -10.68
CA VAL A 62 -23.90 -1.81 -11.03
C VAL A 62 -24.16 -2.78 -12.18
N ALA A 63 -25.29 -2.67 -12.87
CA ALA A 63 -25.67 -3.65 -13.91
C ALA A 63 -24.67 -3.65 -15.07
N GLY A 64 -23.98 -4.78 -15.27
CA GLY A 64 -22.97 -4.95 -16.32
C GLY A 64 -21.61 -4.34 -16.01
N ALA A 65 -21.42 -3.74 -14.84
CA ALA A 65 -20.13 -3.29 -14.34
C ALA A 65 -19.32 -4.48 -13.79
N ILE A 66 -18.00 -4.41 -13.92
CA ILE A 66 -17.05 -5.43 -13.45
C ILE A 66 -16.16 -4.79 -12.39
N THR A 67 -15.78 -5.55 -11.36
CA THR A 67 -14.88 -5.11 -10.29
C THR A 67 -13.69 -6.05 -10.20
N ASN A 68 -12.50 -5.47 -10.00
CA ASN A 68 -11.25 -6.21 -9.78
C ASN A 68 -10.48 -5.69 -8.57
N GLY A 69 -11.10 -4.78 -7.79
CA GLY A 69 -10.49 -4.30 -6.58
C GLY A 69 -11.49 -3.64 -5.64
N ARG A 70 -11.02 -3.45 -4.41
CA ARG A 70 -11.77 -2.77 -3.36
C ARG A 70 -10.82 -2.09 -2.40
N VAL A 71 -11.28 -1.05 -1.73
CA VAL A 71 -10.59 -0.48 -0.56
C VAL A 71 -11.17 -1.10 0.68
N SER A 72 -10.38 -1.91 1.40
CA SER A 72 -10.79 -2.44 2.70
C SER A 72 -10.43 -1.47 3.84
N TYR A 73 -11.23 -1.50 4.90
CA TYR A 73 -11.03 -0.68 6.09
C TYR A 73 -11.55 -1.40 7.32
N THR A 74 -10.90 -1.19 8.47
CA THR A 74 -11.32 -1.75 9.76
C THR A 74 -11.47 -0.61 10.74
N ALA A 75 -12.63 -0.47 11.38
CA ALA A 75 -12.82 0.58 12.38
C ALA A 75 -12.09 0.22 13.69
N PRO A 76 -11.53 1.19 14.45
CA PRO A 76 -11.47 2.61 14.16
C PRO A 76 -10.25 3.03 13.31
N GLU A 77 -9.37 2.09 12.94
CA GLU A 77 -8.15 2.35 12.14
C GLU A 77 -8.47 3.12 10.85
N ALA A 78 -9.57 2.76 10.19
CA ALA A 78 -10.15 3.48 9.06
C ALA A 78 -11.67 3.24 8.98
N ASN A 79 -12.40 4.22 8.46
CA ASN A 79 -13.86 4.17 8.29
C ASN A 79 -14.23 4.17 6.79
N SER A 80 -15.52 4.04 6.47
CA SER A 80 -15.97 4.21 5.09
C SER A 80 -15.61 5.60 4.55
N PRO A 81 -15.17 5.74 3.27
CA PRO A 81 -15.09 4.71 2.24
C PRO A 81 -13.74 3.97 2.18
N GLY A 82 -12.86 4.15 3.16
CA GLY A 82 -11.54 3.52 3.27
C GLY A 82 -10.37 4.38 2.76
N LEU A 83 -10.66 5.46 2.03
CA LEU A 83 -9.67 6.36 1.44
C LEU A 83 -10.15 7.82 1.56
N LYS A 84 -9.22 8.75 1.81
CA LYS A 84 -9.45 10.19 1.77
C LYS A 84 -8.25 10.94 1.18
N VAL A 85 -8.50 12.19 0.82
CA VAL A 85 -7.47 13.18 0.48
C VAL A 85 -7.39 14.17 1.62
N VAL A 86 -6.17 14.50 2.06
CA VAL A 86 -5.90 15.53 3.05
C VAL A 86 -5.03 16.59 2.40
N ASN A 87 -5.56 17.81 2.33
CA ASN A 87 -4.83 18.98 1.86
C ASN A 87 -4.17 19.70 3.04
N GLY A 88 -3.01 20.30 2.80
CA GLY A 88 -2.25 21.06 3.80
C GLY A 88 -0.77 20.72 3.73
N ALA A 89 0.07 21.75 3.86
CA ALA A 89 1.50 21.55 3.76
C ALA A 89 2.06 20.78 4.97
N PHE A 90 2.88 19.77 4.72
CA PHE A 90 3.65 19.10 5.78
C PHE A 90 5.02 18.65 5.28
N SER A 91 5.93 18.41 6.23
CA SER A 91 7.24 17.86 5.93
C SER A 91 7.33 16.40 6.40
N ALA A 92 7.71 15.50 5.49
CA ALA A 92 7.96 14.10 5.81
C ALA A 92 9.33 13.69 5.28
N GLY A 93 10.18 13.15 6.16
CA GLY A 93 11.53 12.73 5.78
C GLY A 93 12.40 13.86 5.23
N GLY A 94 12.14 15.12 5.61
CA GLY A 94 12.84 16.29 5.08
C GLY A 94 12.37 16.76 3.71
N GLN A 95 11.31 16.16 3.15
CA GLN A 95 10.66 16.62 1.92
C GLN A 95 9.40 17.40 2.26
N ASN A 96 9.07 18.41 1.45
CA ASN A 96 7.80 19.12 1.54
C ASN A 96 6.75 18.47 0.64
N THR A 97 5.50 18.66 1.02
CA THR A 97 4.31 18.13 0.33
C THR A 97 3.18 19.15 0.45
N THR A 98 2.22 19.12 -0.47
CA THR A 98 1.00 19.95 -0.37
C THR A 98 -0.19 19.19 0.25
N GLY A 99 -0.01 17.90 0.53
CA GLY A 99 -1.06 17.04 1.05
C GLY A 99 -0.74 15.55 0.88
N CYS A 100 -1.71 14.70 1.19
CA CYS A 100 -1.57 13.26 1.02
C CYS A 100 -2.87 12.55 0.66
N ILE A 101 -2.72 11.38 0.05
CA ILE A 101 -3.77 10.40 -0.19
C ILE A 101 -3.57 9.26 0.80
N MET A 102 -4.55 9.00 1.66
CA MET A 102 -4.39 8.14 2.83
C MET A 102 -5.68 7.42 3.22
N ALA A 103 -5.61 6.51 4.19
CA ALA A 103 -6.79 5.87 4.76
C ALA A 103 -7.74 6.90 5.40
N SER A 104 -9.05 6.66 5.30
CA SER A 104 -10.09 7.53 5.88
C SER A 104 -10.23 7.32 7.40
N SER A 105 -9.26 7.81 8.14
CA SER A 105 -9.22 7.78 9.60
C SER A 105 -9.15 9.17 10.21
N THR A 106 -8.99 9.27 11.53
CA THR A 106 -8.69 10.55 12.21
C THR A 106 -7.23 10.98 12.05
N ALA A 107 -6.35 10.12 11.52
CA ALA A 107 -4.95 10.44 11.29
C ALA A 107 -4.81 11.52 10.20
N THR A 108 -3.75 12.31 10.35
CA THR A 108 -3.24 13.30 9.39
C THR A 108 -2.00 12.75 8.67
N CYS A 109 -1.54 13.46 7.63
CA CYS A 109 -0.38 13.01 6.85
C CYS A 109 0.91 12.85 7.69
N ASP A 110 1.08 13.71 8.69
CA ASP A 110 2.22 13.76 9.62
C ASP A 110 2.00 12.98 10.93
N SER A 111 0.88 12.27 11.06
CA SER A 111 0.62 11.44 12.25
C SER A 111 1.75 10.40 12.47
N PRO A 112 1.97 9.93 13.71
CA PRO A 112 3.07 9.02 14.04
C PRO A 112 3.09 7.69 13.25
N PHE A 113 4.16 6.91 13.44
CA PHE A 113 4.23 5.53 12.98
C PHE A 113 3.03 4.71 13.53
N GLN A 114 2.60 3.66 12.81
CA GLN A 114 1.44 2.81 13.17
C GLN A 114 0.07 3.50 13.33
N SER A 115 -0.10 4.75 12.87
CA SER A 115 -1.40 5.46 12.88
C SER A 115 -2.40 5.04 11.78
N GLY A 116 -2.21 3.87 11.15
CA GLY A 116 -3.14 3.38 10.12
C GLY A 116 -3.24 4.22 8.84
N LYS A 117 -2.21 5.01 8.49
CA LYS A 117 -2.28 5.96 7.35
C LYS A 117 -2.49 5.33 5.97
N ARG A 118 -2.15 4.04 5.80
CA ARG A 118 -2.16 3.41 4.47
C ARG A 118 -3.55 2.90 4.12
N PHE A 119 -4.13 3.39 3.03
CA PHE A 119 -5.35 2.78 2.50
C PHE A 119 -5.02 1.40 1.92
N LYS A 120 -5.91 0.44 2.13
CA LYS A 120 -5.70 -0.98 1.77
C LYS A 120 -6.42 -1.28 0.45
N ASN A 121 -5.71 -1.22 -0.67
CA ASN A 121 -6.21 -1.65 -1.97
C ASN A 121 -6.06 -3.17 -2.09
N GLN A 122 -7.19 -3.88 -2.03
CA GLN A 122 -7.24 -5.31 -2.29
C GLN A 122 -7.56 -5.55 -3.75
N VAL A 123 -6.60 -6.09 -4.50
CA VAL A 123 -6.77 -6.49 -5.88
C VAL A 123 -7.36 -7.89 -5.91
N THR A 124 -8.57 -8.03 -6.45
CA THR A 124 -9.37 -9.26 -6.42
C THR A 124 -9.50 -9.96 -7.77
N GLY A 125 -8.92 -9.39 -8.83
CA GLY A 125 -8.90 -9.92 -10.19
C GLY A 125 -7.67 -9.46 -10.96
N PHE A 126 -7.59 -9.76 -12.26
CA PHE A 126 -6.41 -9.45 -13.08
C PHE A 126 -6.59 -8.23 -14.00
N GLU A 127 -7.80 -7.69 -14.10
CA GLU A 127 -8.01 -6.42 -14.80
C GLU A 127 -7.70 -5.23 -13.86
N PRO A 128 -7.40 -4.05 -14.41
CA PRO A 128 -7.01 -2.89 -13.62
C PRO A 128 -8.05 -2.42 -12.58
N VAL A 129 -7.52 -1.77 -11.54
CA VAL A 129 -8.28 -1.04 -10.52
C VAL A 129 -8.05 0.46 -10.68
N ASP A 130 -9.11 1.22 -10.92
CA ASP A 130 -9.03 2.65 -11.24
C ASP A 130 -9.53 3.53 -10.09
N PHE A 131 -8.62 4.28 -9.48
CA PHE A 131 -8.93 5.30 -8.47
C PHE A 131 -9.04 6.67 -9.15
N VAL A 132 -10.23 7.26 -9.16
CA VAL A 132 -10.47 8.57 -9.78
C VAL A 132 -10.42 9.65 -8.72
N PHE A 133 -9.66 10.72 -8.94
CA PHE A 133 -9.54 11.84 -8.03
C PHE A 133 -10.05 13.12 -8.69
N ASP A 134 -10.94 13.82 -8.00
CA ASP A 134 -11.41 15.13 -8.45
C ASP A 134 -10.32 16.18 -8.21
N VAL A 135 -10.18 17.11 -9.14
CA VAL A 135 -9.18 18.17 -9.13
C VAL A 135 -9.87 19.53 -9.30
N ASP A 136 -9.44 20.50 -8.50
CA ASP A 136 -9.71 21.91 -8.75
C ASP A 136 -8.45 22.51 -9.43
N PRO A 137 -8.46 22.71 -10.76
CA PRO A 137 -7.30 23.23 -11.47
C PRO A 137 -6.95 24.67 -11.07
N ASN A 138 -7.89 25.38 -10.43
CA ASN A 138 -7.70 26.74 -9.92
C ASN A 138 -7.64 26.77 -8.38
N GLY A 139 -7.30 25.64 -7.78
CA GLY A 139 -7.16 25.50 -6.34
C GLY A 139 -6.10 26.43 -5.75
N VAL A 140 -6.17 26.58 -4.43
CA VAL A 140 -5.14 27.30 -3.65
C VAL A 140 -4.33 26.27 -2.89
N GLN A 141 -3.05 26.16 -3.22
CA GLN A 141 -2.08 25.38 -2.46
C GLN A 141 -1.30 26.28 -1.48
N GLU A 142 -1.08 25.78 -0.27
CA GLU A 142 -0.18 26.44 0.69
C GLU A 142 1.28 26.34 0.25
N SER A 143 1.63 25.29 -0.52
CA SER A 143 2.97 25.10 -1.07
C SER A 143 2.88 24.68 -2.54
N PRO A 144 2.61 25.64 -3.45
CA PRO A 144 2.47 25.39 -4.89
C PRO A 144 3.67 24.65 -5.48
N GLY A 145 3.41 23.53 -6.15
CA GLY A 145 4.42 22.69 -6.80
C GLY A 145 4.99 21.58 -5.92
N ASP A 146 4.61 21.53 -4.64
CA ASP A 146 4.90 20.37 -3.82
C ASP A 146 3.89 19.24 -4.11
N PRO A 147 4.31 17.97 -4.07
CA PRO A 147 3.45 16.86 -4.48
C PRO A 147 2.56 16.35 -3.35
N TYR A 148 1.60 15.50 -3.70
CA TYR A 148 0.79 14.71 -2.78
C TYR A 148 1.47 13.39 -2.47
N GLN A 149 1.81 13.13 -1.21
CA GLN A 149 2.31 11.82 -0.80
C GLN A 149 1.19 10.78 -0.82
N VAL A 150 1.46 9.58 -1.33
CA VAL A 150 0.49 8.49 -1.36
C VAL A 150 0.88 7.40 -0.36
N PHE A 151 0.01 7.16 0.62
CA PHE A 151 0.14 6.08 1.59
C PHE A 151 -0.65 4.86 1.12
N HIS A 152 -0.02 4.01 0.30
CA HIS A 152 -0.68 2.89 -0.37
C HIS A 152 -0.24 1.55 0.21
N ARG A 153 -1.20 0.68 0.52
CA ARG A 153 -0.96 -0.76 0.71
C ARG A 153 -1.68 -1.52 -0.39
N LEU A 154 -0.94 -2.25 -1.21
CA LEU A 154 -1.47 -3.23 -2.15
C LEU A 154 -1.60 -4.57 -1.44
N VAL A 155 -2.71 -5.26 -1.67
CA VAL A 155 -2.98 -6.59 -1.11
C VAL A 155 -3.38 -7.51 -2.25
N ASN A 156 -2.67 -8.62 -2.41
CA ASN A 156 -3.01 -9.63 -3.39
C ASN A 156 -4.16 -10.50 -2.84
N LEU A 157 -5.36 -10.34 -3.41
CA LEU A 157 -6.52 -11.16 -3.14
C LEU A 157 -7.07 -11.77 -4.44
N THR A 158 -6.19 -11.98 -5.42
CA THR A 158 -6.56 -12.49 -6.75
C THR A 158 -6.82 -14.00 -6.76
N GLY A 159 -6.44 -14.71 -5.70
CA GLY A 159 -6.44 -16.17 -5.64
C GLY A 159 -5.29 -16.81 -6.41
N SER A 160 -4.26 -16.03 -6.77
CA SER A 160 -3.07 -16.51 -7.48
C SER A 160 -1.84 -15.67 -7.15
N ASP A 161 -0.67 -16.29 -7.27
CA ASP A 161 0.56 -15.55 -7.07
C ASP A 161 0.80 -14.55 -8.21
N LEU A 162 1.34 -13.39 -7.84
CA LEU A 162 1.63 -12.29 -8.74
C LEU A 162 3.14 -12.16 -8.95
N LYS A 163 3.53 -11.89 -10.19
CA LYS A 163 4.91 -11.58 -10.56
C LYS A 163 5.25 -10.11 -10.34
N GLY A 164 4.24 -9.25 -10.26
CA GLY A 164 4.45 -7.81 -10.16
C GLY A 164 3.19 -6.99 -10.37
N PHE A 165 3.38 -5.68 -10.45
CA PHE A 165 2.32 -4.70 -10.62
C PHE A 165 2.84 -3.46 -11.35
N THR A 166 1.92 -2.68 -11.89
CA THR A 166 2.16 -1.33 -12.39
C THR A 166 1.18 -0.35 -11.77
N ILE A 167 1.61 0.90 -11.65
CA ILE A 167 0.76 2.02 -11.26
C ILE A 167 0.92 3.10 -12.32
N SER A 168 -0.17 3.49 -12.98
CA SER A 168 -0.15 4.48 -14.06
C SER A 168 -1.09 5.65 -13.80
N LEU A 169 -0.74 6.82 -14.32
CA LEU A 169 -1.55 8.02 -14.29
C LEU A 169 -2.27 8.21 -15.63
N GLY A 170 -3.44 8.84 -15.61
CA GLY A 170 -4.24 9.08 -16.81
C GLY A 170 -5.61 9.67 -16.49
N THR A 171 -6.56 9.49 -17.38
CA THR A 171 -7.97 9.90 -17.21
C THR A 171 -8.92 8.79 -17.68
N GLY A 172 -10.16 8.81 -17.19
CA GLY A 172 -11.15 7.78 -17.52
C GLY A 172 -10.96 6.47 -16.75
N VAL A 173 -11.85 5.51 -16.96
CA VAL A 173 -11.86 4.22 -16.24
C VAL A 173 -12.13 3.05 -17.18
N GLY A 174 -11.74 1.84 -16.77
CA GLY A 174 -11.93 0.61 -17.52
C GLY A 174 -11.36 0.69 -18.93
N SER A 175 -12.16 0.34 -19.93
CA SER A 175 -11.77 0.42 -21.34
C SER A 175 -11.66 1.84 -21.89
N ASN A 176 -12.17 2.84 -21.18
CA ASN A 176 -12.09 4.26 -21.56
C ASN A 176 -10.90 4.98 -20.93
N PHE A 177 -10.05 4.27 -20.18
CA PHE A 177 -8.84 4.86 -19.62
C PHE A 177 -7.88 5.29 -20.73
N VAL A 178 -7.40 6.53 -20.61
CA VAL A 178 -6.40 7.14 -21.47
C VAL A 178 -5.21 7.47 -20.58
N ALA A 179 -4.07 6.82 -20.86
CA ALA A 179 -2.83 7.09 -20.15
C ALA A 179 -2.43 8.57 -20.31
N SER A 180 -1.89 9.14 -19.23
CA SER A 180 -1.30 10.47 -19.21
C SER A 180 -0.12 10.54 -20.20
N ALA A 181 0.17 11.75 -20.66
CA ALA A 181 1.24 12.01 -21.61
C ALA A 181 2.16 13.10 -21.07
N SER A 182 3.46 12.95 -21.36
CA SER A 182 4.49 13.87 -20.89
C SER A 182 4.12 15.34 -21.08
N GLY A 183 4.22 16.11 -19.99
CA GLY A 183 3.95 17.54 -19.97
C GLY A 183 2.47 17.94 -19.95
N ASP A 184 1.53 17.01 -19.69
CA ASP A 184 0.12 17.33 -19.41
C ASP A 184 -0.11 17.91 -18.00
N GLY A 185 0.94 17.94 -17.17
CA GLY A 185 0.96 18.49 -15.83
C GLY A 185 0.62 17.48 -14.73
N LEU A 186 0.32 16.22 -15.08
CA LEU A 186 0.14 15.12 -14.15
C LEU A 186 1.39 14.24 -14.19
N SER A 187 1.99 13.94 -13.05
CA SER A 187 3.14 13.03 -13.00
C SER A 187 3.37 12.44 -11.62
N PHE A 188 4.15 11.37 -11.54
CA PHE A 188 4.81 10.97 -10.32
C PHE A 188 5.97 11.93 -10.01
N SER A 189 6.07 12.36 -8.76
CA SER A 189 7.09 13.32 -8.36
C SER A 189 8.50 12.72 -8.40
N SER A 190 9.33 13.28 -9.28
CA SER A 190 10.77 12.97 -9.34
C SER A 190 11.60 13.73 -8.30
N THR A 191 11.00 14.68 -7.58
CA THR A 191 11.66 15.51 -6.56
C THR A 191 11.39 15.02 -5.14
N PHE A 192 10.26 14.35 -4.90
CA PHE A 192 9.93 13.79 -3.60
C PHE A 192 10.63 12.45 -3.38
N GLN A 193 11.59 12.43 -2.46
CA GLN A 193 12.38 11.24 -2.10
C GLN A 193 12.18 10.88 -0.64
N PHE A 194 11.93 9.61 -0.35
CA PHE A 194 11.61 9.19 1.01
C PHE A 194 12.12 7.77 1.30
N GLY A 195 12.01 7.37 2.57
CA GLY A 195 12.48 6.07 3.05
C GLY A 195 13.99 6.02 3.26
N PRO A 196 14.51 4.89 3.76
CA PRO A 196 15.91 4.80 4.20
C PRO A 196 16.93 5.00 3.07
N SER A 197 16.54 4.79 1.82
CA SER A 197 17.39 4.96 0.64
C SER A 197 17.14 6.26 -0.11
N ASN A 198 16.27 7.16 0.38
CA ASN A 198 15.89 8.42 -0.27
C ASN A 198 15.54 8.24 -1.75
N VAL A 199 14.54 7.40 -2.04
CA VAL A 199 14.10 7.08 -3.40
C VAL A 199 12.71 7.65 -3.67
N ASN A 200 12.41 7.92 -4.94
CA ASN A 200 11.12 8.49 -5.37
C ASN A 200 9.94 7.51 -5.30
N VAL A 201 10.26 6.22 -5.34
CA VAL A 201 9.29 5.15 -5.23
C VAL A 201 9.96 3.97 -4.52
N ASN A 202 9.22 3.32 -3.64
CA ASN A 202 9.60 2.02 -3.14
C ASN A 202 8.39 1.13 -2.91
N SER A 203 8.66 -0.17 -2.91
CA SER A 203 7.69 -1.21 -2.67
C SER A 203 8.33 -2.24 -1.73
N GLN A 204 7.76 -2.42 -0.54
CA GLN A 204 8.34 -3.27 0.48
C GLN A 204 7.26 -4.03 1.27
N PHE A 205 7.58 -5.28 1.62
CA PHE A 205 6.78 -6.05 2.56
C PHE A 205 6.82 -5.41 3.96
N PRO A 206 5.85 -5.72 4.84
CA PRO A 206 5.81 -5.22 6.21
C PRO A 206 7.13 -5.44 6.96
N PHE A 207 7.53 -4.46 7.76
CA PHE A 207 8.80 -4.49 8.49
C PHE A 207 8.84 -5.59 9.54
N GLY A 208 7.73 -5.84 10.23
CA GLY A 208 7.63 -6.93 11.22
C GLY A 208 7.93 -8.32 10.65
N LEU A 209 7.86 -8.50 9.33
CA LEU A 209 8.22 -9.74 8.63
C LEU A 209 9.65 -9.74 8.07
N PHE A 210 10.12 -8.59 7.56
CA PHE A 210 11.41 -8.47 6.88
C PHE A 210 12.07 -7.15 7.22
N GLY A 211 13.04 -7.06 8.13
CA GLY A 211 13.65 -5.76 8.45
C GLY A 211 14.57 -5.78 9.65
N ASP A 212 15.61 -4.95 9.60
CA ASP A 212 16.63 -4.87 10.64
C ASP A 212 16.25 -3.79 11.64
N ALA A 213 15.95 -4.22 12.87
CA ALA A 213 15.61 -3.32 13.96
C ALA A 213 16.83 -2.50 14.41
N ALA A 214 18.06 -2.95 14.14
CA ALA A 214 19.27 -2.21 14.46
C ALA A 214 19.27 -0.85 13.74
N GLY A 215 19.12 0.22 14.53
CA GLY A 215 19.08 1.59 14.00
C GLY A 215 17.72 2.04 13.47
N ASN A 216 16.67 1.23 13.62
CA ASN A 216 15.29 1.66 13.37
C ASN A 216 14.67 2.18 14.68
N PRO A 217 14.19 3.45 14.74
CA PRO A 217 13.61 4.00 15.96
C PRO A 217 12.24 3.44 16.34
N ASN A 218 11.59 2.66 15.45
CA ASN A 218 10.22 2.17 15.65
C ASN A 218 10.13 0.68 15.97
N PHE A 219 11.24 -0.06 15.95
CA PHE A 219 11.23 -1.51 16.12
C PHE A 219 12.36 -1.97 17.03
N ASN A 220 12.04 -2.91 17.92
CA ASN A 220 13.01 -3.53 18.84
C ASN A 220 13.31 -5.00 18.47
N LEU A 221 12.59 -5.54 17.48
CA LEU A 221 12.75 -6.91 16.97
C LEU A 221 12.94 -6.87 15.47
N ASP A 222 13.88 -7.68 14.98
CA ASP A 222 14.04 -7.91 13.56
C ASP A 222 12.79 -8.55 12.95
N GLY A 223 12.68 -8.42 11.63
CA GLY A 223 11.66 -9.08 10.84
C GLY A 223 11.63 -10.57 11.12
N PHE A 224 10.41 -11.10 11.27
CA PHE A 224 10.18 -12.49 11.67
C PHE A 224 10.89 -13.51 10.77
N PHE A 225 10.87 -13.28 9.45
CA PHE A 225 11.50 -14.18 8.50
C PHE A 225 12.97 -13.82 8.22
N ALA A 226 13.31 -12.54 8.27
CA ALA A 226 14.68 -12.06 8.04
C ALA A 226 14.88 -10.62 8.52
N ALA A 227 16.12 -10.27 8.85
CA ALA A 227 16.53 -8.88 9.10
C ALA A 227 16.66 -8.09 7.78
N GLU A 228 16.93 -8.74 6.65
CA GLU A 228 17.00 -8.06 5.36
C GLU A 228 15.61 -7.62 4.88
N ARG A 229 15.50 -6.37 4.39
CA ARG A 229 14.27 -5.89 3.74
C ARG A 229 13.98 -6.72 2.49
N SER A 230 12.69 -7.02 2.28
CA SER A 230 12.19 -7.62 1.04
C SER A 230 11.15 -6.73 0.38
N GLY A 231 11.01 -6.83 -0.94
CA GLY A 231 10.03 -6.08 -1.70
C GLY A 231 10.24 -6.22 -3.20
N PHE A 232 9.71 -5.27 -3.96
CA PHE A 232 9.95 -5.18 -5.41
C PHE A 232 10.95 -4.07 -5.73
N ASN A 233 11.89 -4.36 -6.65
CA ASN A 233 12.61 -3.28 -7.31
C ASN A 233 11.60 -2.47 -8.13
N MET A 234 11.79 -1.16 -8.19
CA MET A 234 10.86 -0.27 -8.88
C MET A 234 11.55 0.44 -10.03
N VAL A 235 10.89 0.46 -11.18
CA VAL A 235 11.23 1.31 -12.32
C VAL A 235 10.35 2.54 -12.23
N PHE A 236 11.00 3.71 -12.16
CA PHE A 236 10.34 5.00 -12.08
C PHE A 236 10.21 5.61 -13.49
N GLY A 237 9.03 6.13 -13.79
CA GLY A 237 8.73 6.95 -14.95
C GLY A 237 7.81 8.09 -14.57
N GLU A 238 7.65 9.07 -15.46
CA GLU A 238 6.77 10.25 -15.26
C GLU A 238 5.34 9.81 -14.96
N ASP A 239 4.77 8.93 -15.79
CA ASP A 239 3.34 8.53 -15.69
C ASP A 239 3.13 7.05 -15.38
N LEU A 240 4.23 6.30 -15.18
CA LEU A 240 4.21 4.86 -14.95
C LEU A 240 5.27 4.44 -13.94
N LEU A 241 4.83 3.78 -12.87
CA LEU A 241 5.66 3.02 -11.96
C LEU A 241 5.48 1.54 -12.27
N SER A 242 6.57 0.78 -12.34
CA SER A 242 6.51 -0.66 -12.63
C SER A 242 7.42 -1.44 -11.69
N SER A 243 6.94 -2.57 -11.18
CA SER A 243 7.80 -3.49 -10.45
C SER A 243 8.73 -4.26 -11.38
N ASN A 244 9.96 -4.53 -10.93
CA ASN A 244 11.00 -5.19 -11.70
C ASN A 244 11.68 -6.30 -10.87
N GLY A 245 10.89 -7.35 -10.58
CA GLY A 245 11.34 -8.49 -9.80
C GLY A 245 11.45 -8.19 -8.30
N LEU A 246 11.41 -9.27 -7.53
CA LEU A 246 11.56 -9.23 -6.08
C LEU A 246 13.04 -9.02 -5.71
N TYR A 247 13.28 -8.40 -4.56
CA TYR A 247 14.57 -8.39 -3.89
C TYR A 247 14.40 -8.87 -2.45
N GLY A 248 15.52 -9.25 -1.84
CA GLY A 248 15.55 -9.77 -0.47
C GLY A 248 15.10 -11.23 -0.40
N PRO A 249 14.97 -11.76 0.83
CA PRO A 249 14.73 -13.19 1.06
C PRO A 249 13.32 -13.68 0.72
N TYR A 250 12.31 -12.81 0.56
CA TYR A 250 10.92 -13.24 0.33
C TYR A 250 10.79 -14.28 -0.80
N GLU A 251 11.38 -14.02 -1.97
CA GLU A 251 11.23 -14.92 -3.12
C GLU A 251 11.85 -16.30 -2.87
N GLY A 252 12.95 -16.35 -2.10
CA GLY A 252 13.58 -17.61 -1.74
C GLY A 252 12.77 -18.44 -0.74
N ILE A 253 11.96 -17.80 0.11
CA ILE A 253 11.16 -18.47 1.15
C ILE A 253 9.78 -18.85 0.62
N PHE A 254 9.12 -17.93 -0.10
CA PHE A 254 7.72 -18.04 -0.47
C PHE A 254 7.47 -18.15 -1.97
N GLY A 255 8.49 -17.87 -2.80
CA GLY A 255 8.33 -17.75 -4.24
C GLY A 255 7.75 -16.39 -4.64
N PRO A 256 6.92 -16.32 -5.70
CA PRO A 256 6.34 -15.07 -6.16
C PRO A 256 5.39 -14.45 -5.12
N TRP A 257 4.91 -13.23 -5.36
CA TRP A 257 4.08 -12.51 -4.38
C TRP A 257 2.74 -13.23 -4.17
N MET A 258 2.60 -13.85 -3.00
CA MET A 258 1.50 -14.74 -2.68
C MET A 258 0.16 -14.01 -2.60
N SER A 259 -0.92 -14.73 -2.93
CA SER A 259 -2.28 -14.28 -2.63
C SER A 259 -2.63 -14.59 -1.17
N GLN A 260 -3.49 -13.76 -0.57
CA GLN A 260 -3.87 -13.83 0.84
C GLN A 260 -4.49 -15.18 1.23
N ASP A 261 -5.14 -15.88 0.30
CA ASP A 261 -5.70 -17.22 0.50
C ASP A 261 -4.66 -18.35 0.53
N ALA A 262 -3.43 -18.07 0.11
CA ALA A 262 -2.33 -19.03 0.06
C ALA A 262 -1.29 -18.82 1.18
N VAL A 263 -1.38 -17.73 1.95
CA VAL A 263 -0.39 -17.42 2.99
C VAL A 263 -0.42 -18.47 4.11
N PRO A 264 0.74 -18.81 4.70
CA PRO A 264 0.82 -19.81 5.76
C PRO A 264 0.12 -19.36 7.05
N THR A 265 -0.22 -20.34 7.88
CA THR A 265 -0.69 -20.12 9.25
C THR A 265 0.47 -19.72 10.17
N GLY A 266 0.25 -18.73 11.01
CA GLY A 266 1.13 -18.27 12.08
C GLY A 266 0.59 -18.58 13.47
N ALA A 267 1.48 -18.58 14.46
CA ALA A 267 1.16 -18.58 15.88
C ALA A 267 1.46 -17.19 16.44
N PHE A 268 0.43 -16.51 16.92
CA PHE A 268 0.45 -15.12 17.34
C PHE A 268 0.25 -15.01 18.84
N TRP A 269 1.13 -14.28 19.51
CA TRP A 269 1.12 -14.08 20.94
C TRP A 269 0.53 -12.71 21.29
N ASP A 270 -0.63 -12.74 21.94
CA ASP A 270 -1.25 -11.58 22.56
C ASP A 270 -0.52 -11.27 23.89
N PHE A 271 0.45 -10.36 23.83
CA PHE A 271 1.37 -10.12 24.94
C PHE A 271 0.85 -9.13 26.00
N ASP A 272 -0.24 -8.40 25.72
CA ASP A 272 -0.79 -7.37 26.61
C ASP A 272 -2.33 -7.41 26.76
N SER A 273 -3.00 -8.38 26.14
CA SER A 273 -4.46 -8.53 26.14
C SER A 273 -5.20 -7.29 25.63
N ASN A 274 -4.55 -6.50 24.79
CA ASN A 274 -5.13 -5.30 24.22
C ASN A 274 -5.59 -5.57 22.77
N PRO A 275 -6.91 -5.56 22.51
CA PRO A 275 -7.42 -5.74 21.15
C PRO A 275 -7.07 -4.60 20.18
N GLU A 276 -6.48 -3.50 20.66
CA GLU A 276 -5.99 -2.40 19.83
C GLU A 276 -4.53 -2.56 19.38
N THR A 277 -3.81 -3.57 19.90
CA THR A 277 -2.43 -3.89 19.51
C THR A 277 -2.40 -5.15 18.68
N ASP A 278 -1.49 -5.19 17.70
CA ASP A 278 -1.30 -6.38 16.86
C ASP A 278 -0.56 -7.46 17.65
N ASP A 279 -1.09 -8.68 17.65
CA ASP A 279 -0.44 -9.84 18.26
C ASP A 279 0.91 -10.14 17.60
N LEU A 280 1.87 -10.62 18.39
CA LEU A 280 3.22 -10.86 17.91
C LEU A 280 3.37 -12.26 17.31
N LEU A 281 3.75 -12.35 16.04
CA LEU A 281 4.09 -13.62 15.40
C LEU A 281 5.33 -14.27 16.03
N LEU A 282 5.18 -15.49 16.56
CA LEU A 282 6.25 -16.28 17.20
C LEU A 282 6.69 -17.51 16.39
N ALA A 283 5.74 -18.18 15.75
CA ALA A 283 5.99 -19.37 14.94
C ALA A 283 5.11 -19.39 13.68
N TRP A 284 5.45 -20.24 12.73
CA TRP A 284 4.63 -20.44 11.53
C TRP A 284 4.62 -21.91 11.08
N LEU A 285 3.55 -22.33 10.42
CA LEU A 285 3.47 -23.65 9.80
C LEU A 285 4.16 -23.59 8.43
N ASN A 286 5.34 -24.20 8.34
CA ASN A 286 6.16 -24.15 7.14
C ASN A 286 5.68 -25.13 6.05
N ALA A 287 6.30 -25.05 4.86
CA ALA A 287 5.92 -25.85 3.69
C ALA A 287 6.11 -27.37 3.89
N ASP A 288 6.95 -27.79 4.84
CA ASP A 288 7.15 -29.20 5.19
C ASP A 288 6.10 -29.71 6.20
N GLY A 289 5.19 -28.83 6.65
CA GLY A 289 4.15 -29.15 7.62
C GLY A 289 4.65 -29.15 9.07
N LEU A 290 5.79 -28.51 9.34
CA LEU A 290 6.35 -28.36 10.68
C LEU A 290 6.08 -26.94 11.21
N TRP A 291 5.83 -26.84 12.51
CA TRP A 291 5.80 -25.56 13.20
C TRP A 291 7.22 -25.08 13.44
N GLU A 292 7.56 -23.95 12.88
CA GLU A 292 8.88 -23.34 12.96
C GLU A 292 8.82 -22.12 13.87
N LEU A 293 9.31 -22.28 15.11
CA LEU A 293 9.45 -21.23 16.09
C LEU A 293 10.68 -20.39 15.78
N ARG A 294 10.50 -19.08 15.67
CA ARG A 294 11.60 -18.13 15.39
C ARG A 294 11.75 -17.06 16.45
N ARG A 295 10.76 -16.90 17.33
CA ARG A 295 10.83 -16.02 18.48
C ARG A 295 10.39 -16.76 19.73
N ASP A 296 11.17 -16.60 20.79
CA ASP A 296 10.85 -17.12 22.12
C ASP A 296 10.47 -15.96 23.05
N VAL A 297 9.91 -16.25 24.22
CA VAL A 297 9.49 -15.28 25.22
C VAL A 297 10.21 -15.56 26.53
N VAL A 298 11.12 -14.66 26.91
CA VAL A 298 11.88 -14.77 28.16
C VAL A 298 11.54 -13.61 29.08
N GLY A 299 10.97 -13.93 30.25
CA GLY A 299 10.57 -12.91 31.23
C GLY A 299 9.49 -11.96 30.70
N GLY A 300 8.58 -12.47 29.86
CA GLY A 300 7.51 -11.67 29.25
C GLY A 300 7.99 -10.76 28.12
N VAL A 301 9.19 -10.96 27.59
CA VAL A 301 9.73 -10.19 26.47
C VAL A 301 10.07 -11.15 25.33
N ALA A 302 9.54 -10.87 24.14
CA ALA A 302 9.88 -11.64 22.96
C ALA A 302 11.31 -11.34 22.49
N GLN A 303 11.99 -12.38 22.01
CA GLN A 303 13.34 -12.32 21.46
C GLN A 303 13.44 -13.19 20.21
N THR A 304 14.21 -12.75 19.21
CA THR A 304 14.53 -13.56 18.03
C THR A 304 15.48 -14.70 18.42
N LEU A 305 15.20 -15.90 17.94
CA LEU A 305 16.08 -17.07 18.12
C LEU A 305 17.23 -17.05 17.10
N ASP A 306 18.45 -17.37 17.56
CA ASP A 306 19.61 -17.54 16.67
C ASP A 306 19.43 -18.73 15.71
N THR A 307 18.64 -19.72 16.10
CA THR A 307 18.32 -20.90 15.29
C THR A 307 16.85 -21.24 15.50
N ALA A 308 16.12 -21.37 14.40
CA ALA A 308 14.72 -21.75 14.46
C ALA A 308 14.56 -23.17 15.02
N GLU A 309 13.52 -23.37 15.81
CA GLU A 309 13.17 -24.68 16.38
C GLU A 309 11.96 -25.26 15.64
N LEU A 310 11.95 -26.58 15.45
CA LEU A 310 10.94 -27.27 14.66
C LEU A 310 10.13 -28.24 15.51
N PHE A 311 8.82 -28.16 15.38
CA PHE A 311 7.85 -29.00 16.09
C PHE A 311 6.93 -29.69 15.07
N ALA A 312 6.59 -30.96 15.30
CA ALA A 312 5.75 -31.70 14.37
C ALA A 312 4.27 -31.29 14.48
N THR A 313 3.86 -30.75 15.63
CA THR A 313 2.47 -30.33 15.88
C THR A 313 2.41 -29.01 16.65
N TYR A 314 1.27 -28.33 16.55
CA TYR A 314 1.00 -27.13 17.35
C TYR A 314 0.99 -27.43 18.86
N ALA A 315 0.56 -28.64 19.26
CA ALA A 315 0.57 -29.05 20.66
C ALA A 315 1.99 -29.15 21.22
N GLU A 316 2.94 -29.70 20.44
CA GLU A 316 4.35 -29.76 20.84
C GLU A 316 4.97 -28.36 20.96
N LEU A 317 4.60 -27.43 20.07
CA LEU A 317 4.97 -26.03 20.19
C LEU A 317 4.43 -25.40 21.48
N LEU A 318 3.16 -25.65 21.82
CA LEU A 318 2.57 -25.14 23.08
C LEU A 318 3.22 -25.75 24.32
N ASP A 319 3.57 -27.03 24.30
CA ASP A 319 4.25 -27.70 25.42
C ASP A 319 5.68 -27.17 25.63
N HIS A 320 6.31 -26.66 24.57
CA HIS A 320 7.63 -26.04 24.63
C HIS A 320 7.58 -24.62 25.20
N LEU A 321 6.58 -23.83 24.83
CA LEU A 321 6.38 -22.48 25.33
C LEU A 321 5.87 -22.52 26.79
N ASP A 322 6.26 -21.55 27.61
CA ASP A 322 5.74 -21.45 28.98
C ASP A 322 4.20 -21.36 28.98
N LEU A 323 3.55 -21.93 30.00
CA LEU A 323 2.09 -22.06 30.06
C LEU A 323 1.37 -20.71 29.98
N GLU A 324 1.99 -19.65 30.49
CA GLU A 324 1.45 -18.28 30.42
C GLU A 324 1.40 -17.77 28.97
N VAL A 325 2.43 -18.07 28.17
CA VAL A 325 2.51 -17.71 26.74
C VAL A 325 1.57 -18.59 25.94
N ALA A 326 1.60 -19.90 26.18
CA ALA A 326 0.76 -20.88 25.51
C ALA A 326 -0.74 -20.57 25.67
N ALA A 327 -1.16 -20.01 26.80
CA ALA A 327 -2.54 -19.60 27.05
C ALA A 327 -3.01 -18.39 26.23
N LEU A 328 -2.06 -17.58 25.73
CA LEU A 328 -2.29 -16.35 24.95
C LEU A 328 -1.88 -16.50 23.48
N LEU A 329 -1.63 -17.73 23.03
CA LEU A 329 -1.20 -18.02 21.67
C LEU A 329 -2.38 -18.41 20.78
N GLY A 330 -2.68 -17.58 19.78
CA GLY A 330 -3.69 -17.82 18.74
C GLY A 330 -3.08 -18.34 17.44
N GLN A 331 -3.89 -19.04 16.64
CA GLN A 331 -3.54 -19.37 15.24
C GLN A 331 -4.37 -18.50 14.30
N ASP A 332 -3.70 -17.85 13.35
CA ASP A 332 -4.33 -17.17 12.22
C ASP A 332 -3.41 -17.25 11.00
N VAL A 333 -3.86 -16.78 9.84
CA VAL A 333 -3.02 -16.65 8.65
C VAL A 333 -2.05 -15.46 8.79
N ILE A 334 -0.87 -15.55 8.18
CA ILE A 334 0.09 -14.43 8.11
C ILE A 334 -0.22 -13.60 6.88
N GLU A 335 -1.35 -12.90 6.91
CA GLU A 335 -1.90 -12.17 5.78
C GLU A 335 -0.98 -11.05 5.28
N ASP A 336 -0.10 -10.56 6.15
CA ASP A 336 0.93 -9.58 5.83
C ASP A 336 1.92 -10.04 4.75
N LEU A 337 2.03 -11.35 4.49
CA LEU A 337 2.81 -11.89 3.36
C LEU A 337 2.18 -11.58 1.99
N ALA A 338 0.89 -11.29 1.94
CA ALA A 338 0.19 -10.82 0.75
C ALA A 338 0.13 -9.27 0.67
N ASN A 339 0.59 -8.57 1.71
CA ASN A 339 0.56 -7.12 1.79
C ASN A 339 1.87 -6.50 1.29
N LEU A 340 1.75 -5.42 0.53
CA LEU A 340 2.88 -4.69 -0.02
C LEU A 340 2.68 -3.19 0.19
N ASN A 341 3.56 -2.58 0.97
CA ASN A 341 3.54 -1.13 1.14
C ASN A 341 4.19 -0.50 -0.08
N VAL A 342 3.44 0.31 -0.82
CA VAL A 342 3.94 1.08 -1.97
C VAL A 342 3.86 2.55 -1.61
N ASN A 343 4.95 3.26 -1.81
CA ASN A 343 5.04 4.66 -1.46
C ASN A 343 5.58 5.42 -2.67
N TYR A 344 4.98 6.57 -2.96
CA TYR A 344 5.30 7.47 -4.07
C TYR A 344 4.59 8.81 -3.80
N ALA A 345 4.78 9.79 -4.67
CA ALA A 345 4.04 11.03 -4.63
C ALA A 345 3.60 11.47 -6.03
N ILE A 346 2.51 12.22 -6.10
CA ILE A 346 1.89 12.71 -7.35
C ILE A 346 2.01 14.23 -7.40
N ALA A 347 2.50 14.77 -8.51
CA ALA A 347 2.57 16.20 -8.79
C ALA A 347 1.49 16.61 -9.80
N LEU A 348 0.93 17.81 -9.62
CA LEU A 348 -0.12 18.39 -10.46
C LEU A 348 0.33 19.74 -11.08
N ASP A 349 1.57 19.78 -11.57
CA ASP A 349 2.20 20.98 -12.09
C ASP A 349 1.59 21.46 -13.41
N GLY A 350 0.57 22.30 -13.31
CA GLY A 350 -0.15 22.82 -14.49
C GLY A 350 -1.20 21.87 -15.05
N PHE A 351 -1.58 20.83 -14.29
CA PHE A 351 -2.68 19.95 -14.66
C PHE A 351 -4.00 20.73 -14.74
N ALA A 352 -4.69 20.64 -15.88
CA ALA A 352 -5.85 21.51 -16.17
C ALA A 352 -7.20 20.79 -16.14
N ASP A 353 -7.21 19.46 -16.12
CA ASP A 353 -8.46 18.69 -16.09
C ASP A 353 -9.09 18.67 -14.71
N SER A 354 -10.39 18.40 -14.66
CA SER A 354 -11.17 18.35 -13.41
C SER A 354 -11.01 17.04 -12.64
N SER A 355 -10.31 16.05 -13.19
CA SER A 355 -10.05 14.78 -12.54
C SER A 355 -8.90 14.02 -13.20
N PHE A 356 -8.21 13.18 -12.46
CA PHE A 356 -7.30 12.17 -13.00
C PHE A 356 -7.61 10.79 -12.42
N THR A 357 -6.98 9.78 -13.01
CA THR A 357 -7.09 8.38 -12.62
C THR A 357 -5.73 7.82 -12.29
N LEU A 358 -5.62 7.22 -11.11
CA LEU A 358 -4.53 6.35 -10.70
C LEU A 358 -4.98 4.90 -10.95
N ARG A 359 -4.40 4.27 -11.96
CA ARG A 359 -4.68 2.88 -12.34
C ARG A 359 -3.64 1.94 -11.73
N VAL A 360 -4.09 0.83 -11.17
CA VAL A 360 -3.25 -0.27 -10.70
C VAL A 360 -3.52 -1.51 -11.54
N ASP A 361 -2.48 -2.07 -12.15
CA ASP A 361 -2.54 -3.38 -12.81
C ASP A 361 -1.64 -4.38 -12.09
N VAL A 362 -2.01 -5.66 -12.15
CA VAL A 362 -1.22 -6.76 -11.60
C VAL A 362 -0.90 -7.79 -12.67
N ALA A 363 0.26 -8.43 -12.56
CA ALA A 363 0.71 -9.45 -13.51
C ALA A 363 0.71 -10.83 -12.84
N PRO A 364 -0.15 -11.78 -13.25
CA PRO A 364 -0.12 -13.14 -12.72
C PRO A 364 1.18 -13.85 -13.11
N VAL A 365 1.61 -14.80 -12.28
CA VAL A 365 2.69 -15.73 -12.67
C VAL A 365 2.19 -16.60 -13.82
N PRO A 366 2.88 -16.63 -14.98
CA PRO A 366 2.44 -17.44 -16.10
C PRO A 366 2.37 -18.92 -15.70
N LEU A 367 1.25 -19.58 -16.00
CA LEU A 367 1.16 -21.03 -15.84
C LEU A 367 2.27 -21.70 -16.67
N PRO A 368 2.92 -22.77 -16.15
CA PRO A 368 3.89 -23.53 -16.92
C PRO A 368 3.25 -23.97 -18.25
N ALA A 369 3.96 -23.77 -19.36
CA ALA A 369 3.47 -24.05 -20.71
C ALA A 369 2.98 -25.51 -20.94
N ALA A 370 3.26 -26.42 -20.00
CA ALA A 370 2.82 -27.81 -20.00
C ALA A 370 1.41 -28.05 -19.42
N ALA A 371 0.82 -27.10 -18.68
CA ALA A 371 -0.50 -27.28 -18.06
C ALA A 371 -1.64 -27.51 -19.08
N PRO A 372 -1.71 -26.81 -20.23
CA PRO A 372 -2.70 -27.09 -21.27
C PRO A 372 -2.50 -28.45 -21.94
N LEU A 373 -1.24 -28.91 -22.06
CA LEU A 373 -0.89 -30.19 -22.69
C LEU A 373 -1.32 -31.38 -21.83
N LEU A 374 -1.24 -31.27 -20.50
CA LEU A 374 -1.73 -32.30 -19.57
C LEU A 374 -3.26 -32.44 -19.65
N LEU A 375 -4.01 -31.33 -19.66
CA LEU A 375 -5.47 -31.36 -19.82
C LEU A 375 -5.89 -31.95 -21.16
N ALA A 376 -5.19 -31.61 -22.25
CA ALA A 376 -5.43 -32.21 -23.57
C ALA A 376 -5.10 -33.72 -23.61
N ALA A 377 -4.03 -34.16 -22.93
CA ALA A 377 -3.65 -35.57 -22.86
C ALA A 377 -4.69 -36.42 -22.09
N PHE A 378 -5.23 -35.91 -20.98
CA PHE A 378 -6.29 -36.60 -20.24
C PHE A 378 -7.64 -36.60 -20.98
N GLY A 379 -8.00 -35.50 -21.65
CA GLY A 379 -9.18 -35.43 -22.52
C GLY A 379 -9.11 -36.39 -23.72
N GLY A 380 -7.92 -36.50 -24.33
CA GLY A 380 -7.65 -37.45 -25.42
C GLY A 380 -7.76 -38.91 -24.97
N ALA A 381 -7.19 -39.27 -23.82
CA ALA A 381 -7.24 -40.63 -23.28
C ALA A 381 -8.69 -41.09 -22.98
N ALA A 382 -9.55 -40.19 -22.48
CA ALA A 382 -10.96 -40.48 -22.23
C ALA A 382 -11.76 -40.73 -23.53
N LEU A 383 -11.43 -40.01 -24.61
CA LEU A 383 -12.06 -40.20 -25.93
C LEU A 383 -11.60 -41.49 -26.63
N PHE A 384 -10.33 -41.89 -26.48
CA PHE A 384 -9.82 -43.16 -27.01
C PHE A 384 -10.28 -44.38 -26.18
N GLY A 385 -10.47 -44.22 -24.86
CA GLY A 385 -11.01 -45.26 -23.99
C GLY A 385 -12.48 -45.61 -24.29
N ARG A 386 -13.30 -44.63 -24.69
CA ARG A 386 -14.71 -44.87 -25.08
C ARG A 386 -14.87 -45.60 -26.42
N ARG A 387 -13.96 -45.40 -27.39
CA ARG A 387 -14.04 -46.10 -28.69
C ARG A 387 -13.74 -47.60 -28.62
N ARG A 388 -13.07 -48.09 -27.57
CA ARG A 388 -12.77 -49.53 -27.41
C ARG A 388 -13.89 -50.36 -26.75
N ARG A 389 -14.99 -49.75 -26.29
CA ARG A 389 -16.10 -50.45 -25.61
C ARG A 389 -17.33 -50.72 -26.50
N CYS A 390 -17.30 -50.35 -27.79
CA CYS A 390 -18.40 -50.63 -28.73
C CYS A 390 -18.06 -51.72 -29.77
N ALA A 391 -17.00 -52.49 -29.55
CA ALA A 391 -16.66 -53.67 -30.34
C ALA A 391 -16.56 -54.90 -29.43
N ALA A 392 -17.70 -55.38 -28.97
CA ALA A 392 -17.90 -56.72 -28.41
C ALA A 392 -19.37 -57.10 -28.61
#